data_AF-A0A952PMJ5-F1
#
_entry.id   AF-A0A952PMJ5-F1
#
_cell.length_a   1.000
_cell.length_b   1.000
_cell.length_c   1.000
_cell.angle_alpha   90.00
_cell.angle_beta   90.00
_cell.angle_gamma   90.00
#
_symmetry.space_group_name_H-M   'P 1'
#
loop_
_entity.id
_entity.type
_entity.pdbx_description
1 polymer ?
#
loop_
_entity_poly.entity_id
_entity_poly.type
_entity_poly.pdbx_seq_one_letter_code
_entity_poly.pdbx_strand_id
1 'polypeptide(L)'
;MINTKADKLFNYTVIARLDDAIPLHTEEWQQVERLLNQISEFVPTSMLNNVTEAIISYADDQARRGYLLGQEDLVTELKKKASKIA
;
A
#
# COMPACT_ATOMS: atom_id res chain seq x y z
N MET A 1 -11.76 -25.60 2.07
CA MET A 1 -12.00 -25.15 0.68
C MET A 1 -11.62 -23.68 0.61
N ILE A 2 -10.57 -23.35 -0.16
CA ILE A 2 -10.09 -21.97 -0.34
C ILE A 2 -11.12 -21.24 -1.20
N ASN A 3 -11.83 -20.27 -0.62
CA ASN A 3 -12.90 -19.53 -1.27
C ASN A 3 -12.31 -18.45 -2.19
N THR A 4 -11.80 -18.90 -3.34
CA THR A 4 -11.05 -18.12 -4.34
C THR A 4 -11.79 -16.91 -4.91
N LYS A 5 -13.12 -16.85 -4.77
CA LYS A 5 -13.91 -15.66 -5.15
C LYS A 5 -13.85 -14.55 -4.12
N ALA A 6 -13.86 -14.89 -2.83
CA ALA A 6 -13.77 -13.91 -1.74
C ALA A 6 -12.39 -13.25 -1.71
N ASP A 7 -11.32 -14.03 -1.90
CA ASP A 7 -9.95 -13.51 -1.98
C ASP A 7 -9.74 -12.59 -3.19
N LYS A 8 -10.31 -12.93 -4.35
CA LYS A 8 -10.28 -12.05 -5.53
C LYS A 8 -11.02 -10.74 -5.31
N LEU A 9 -12.20 -10.79 -4.66
CA LEU A 9 -13.00 -9.60 -4.37
C LEU A 9 -12.32 -8.70 -3.32
N PHE A 10 -11.68 -9.31 -2.31
CA PHE A 10 -10.89 -8.60 -1.31
C PHE A 10 -9.68 -7.91 -1.94
N ASN A 11 -8.92 -8.60 -2.80
CA ASN A 11 -7.79 -8.01 -3.52
C ASN A 11 -8.25 -6.87 -4.45
N TYR A 12 -9.38 -7.02 -5.15
CA TYR A 12 -9.97 -5.94 -5.94
C TYR A 12 -10.35 -4.72 -5.10
N THR A 13 -10.87 -4.95 -3.88
CA THR A 13 -11.25 -3.87 -2.96
C THR A 13 -10.02 -3.15 -2.41
N VAL A 14 -8.90 -3.85 -2.18
CA VAL A 14 -7.63 -3.25 -1.73
C VAL A 14 -6.97 -2.45 -2.86
N ILE A 15 -6.92 -2.98 -4.08
CA ILE A 15 -6.38 -2.27 -5.26
C ILE A 15 -7.23 -1.03 -5.57
N ALA A 16 -8.57 -1.16 -5.58
CA ALA A 16 -9.46 -0.02 -5.79
C ALA A 16 -9.30 1.07 -4.72
N ARG A 17 -9.03 0.69 -3.46
CA ARG A 17 -8.72 1.66 -2.39
C ARG A 17 -7.38 2.34 -2.56
N LEU A 18 -6.39 1.70 -3.18
CA LEU A 18 -5.11 2.32 -3.52
C LEU A 18 -5.28 3.31 -4.67
N ASP A 19 -6.03 2.93 -5.71
CA ASP A 19 -6.36 3.82 -6.83
C ASP A 19 -7.19 5.04 -6.37
N ASP A 20 -8.16 4.84 -5.47
CA ASP A 20 -8.97 5.94 -4.91
C ASP A 20 -8.21 6.80 -3.86
N ALA A 21 -7.17 6.25 -3.22
CA ALA A 21 -6.43 6.95 -2.17
C ALA A 21 -5.29 7.84 -2.69
N ILE A 22 -4.90 7.70 -3.96
CA ILE A 22 -3.88 8.55 -4.58
C ILE A 22 -4.61 9.63 -5.39
N PRO A 23 -4.74 10.86 -4.87
CA PRO A 23 -5.45 11.91 -5.59
C PRO A 23 -4.56 12.44 -6.73
N LEU A 24 -4.65 11.80 -7.90
CA LEU A 24 -3.85 12.11 -9.10
C LEU A 24 -4.19 13.47 -9.74
N HIS A 25 -5.25 14.14 -9.28
CA HIS A 25 -5.70 15.42 -9.82
C HIS A 25 -5.39 16.61 -8.91
N THR A 26 -4.43 16.48 -7.99
CA THR A 26 -3.97 17.60 -7.17
C THR A 26 -2.82 18.36 -7.82
N GLU A 27 -2.64 19.62 -7.43
CA GLU A 27 -1.52 20.45 -7.92
C GLU A 27 -0.17 19.85 -7.53
N GLU A 28 -0.09 19.25 -6.33
CA GLU A 28 1.11 18.58 -5.84
C GLU A 28 1.47 17.38 -6.73
N TRP A 29 0.48 16.58 -7.15
CA TRP A 29 0.74 15.45 -8.05
C TRP A 29 1.17 15.89 -9.44
N GLN A 30 0.53 16.95 -9.99
CA GLN A 30 0.96 17.54 -11.26
C GLN A 30 2.41 18.04 -11.20
N GLN A 31 2.85 18.57 -10.05
CA GLN A 31 4.24 18.97 -9.86
C GLN A 31 5.19 17.77 -9.84
N VAL A 32 4.81 16.68 -9.18
CA VAL A 32 5.58 15.42 -9.19
C VAL A 32 5.70 14.87 -10.61
N GLU A 33 4.60 14.82 -11.39
CA GLU A 33 4.62 14.36 -12.79
C GLU A 33 5.56 15.20 -13.66
N ARG A 34 5.55 16.53 -13.51
CA ARG A 34 6.48 17.41 -14.25
C ARG A 34 7.94 17.11 -13.93
N LEU A 35 8.26 16.91 -12.65
CA LEU A 35 9.62 16.57 -12.22
C LEU A 35 10.04 15.18 -12.73
N LEU A 36 9.14 14.21 -12.69
CA LEU A 36 9.39 12.87 -13.22
C LEU A 36 9.67 12.91 -14.73
N ASN A 37 8.90 13.68 -15.50
CA ASN A 37 9.14 13.85 -16.93
C ASN A 37 10.52 14.46 -17.19
N GLN A 38 10.90 15.52 -16.47
CA GLN A 38 12.22 16.14 -16.60
C GLN A 38 13.36 15.15 -16.28
N ILE A 39 13.22 14.35 -15.24
CA ILE A 39 14.25 13.36 -14.86
C ILE A 39 14.33 12.25 -15.90
N SER A 40 13.19 11.80 -16.44
CA SER A 40 13.12 10.71 -17.41
C SER A 40 13.82 11.00 -18.73
N GLU A 41 13.98 12.27 -19.11
CA GLU A 41 14.75 12.66 -20.30
C GLU A 41 16.24 12.32 -20.21
N PHE A 42 16.79 12.25 -18.99
CA PHE A 42 18.23 12.05 -18.75
C PHE A 42 18.56 10.66 -18.20
N VAL A 43 17.55 9.90 -17.78
CA VAL A 43 17.72 8.62 -17.12
C VAL A 43 17.24 7.49 -18.03
N PRO A 44 18.05 6.43 -18.25
CA PRO A 44 17.61 5.26 -18.99
C PRO A 44 16.35 4.65 -18.34
N THR A 45 15.38 4.25 -19.17
CA THR A 45 14.12 3.65 -18.70
C THR A 45 14.34 2.44 -17.79
N SER A 46 15.41 1.67 -18.02
CA SER A 46 15.79 0.55 -17.16
C SER A 46 16.10 0.96 -15.72
N MET A 47 16.71 2.13 -15.52
CA MET A 47 17.00 2.65 -14.19
C MET A 47 15.73 3.14 -13.48
N LEU A 48 14.80 3.75 -14.22
CA LEU A 48 13.47 4.08 -13.69
C LEU A 48 12.72 2.82 -13.24
N ASN A 49 12.70 1.77 -14.07
CA ASN A 49 12.07 0.50 -13.72
C ASN A 49 12.67 -0.11 -12.44
N ASN A 50 14.00 -0.13 -12.31
CA ASN A 50 14.67 -0.64 -11.10
C ASN A 50 14.27 0.15 -9.84
N VAL A 51 14.16 1.48 -9.95
CA VAL A 51 13.72 2.33 -8.83
C VAL A 51 12.25 2.05 -8.50
N THR A 52 11.38 1.94 -9.49
CA THR A 52 9.97 1.59 -9.30
C THR A 52 9.83 0.23 -8.60
N GLU A 53 10.56 -0.80 -9.04
CA GLU A 53 10.56 -2.12 -8.39
C GLU A 53 11.02 -2.05 -6.93
N ALA A 54 12.07 -1.26 -6.64
CA ALA A 54 12.54 -1.06 -5.28
C ALA A 54 11.50 -0.38 -4.38
N ILE A 55 10.78 0.63 -4.90
CA ILE A 55 9.69 1.31 -4.19
C ILE A 55 8.55 0.33 -3.90
N ILE A 56 8.12 -0.46 -4.89
CA ILE A 56 7.05 -1.45 -4.73
C ILE A 56 7.42 -2.47 -3.64
N SER A 57 8.63 -3.04 -3.73
CA SER A 57 9.11 -4.02 -2.74
C SER A 57 9.15 -3.44 -1.32
N TYR A 58 9.59 -2.18 -1.18
CA TYR A 58 9.57 -1.49 0.10
C TYR A 58 8.15 -1.28 0.62
N ALA A 59 7.23 -0.81 -0.24
CA ALA A 59 5.84 -0.58 0.12
C ALA A 59 5.15 -1.88 0.58
N ASP A 60 5.39 -3.00 -0.12
CA ASP A 60 4.88 -4.32 0.26
C ASP A 60 5.41 -4.76 1.64
N ASP A 61 6.69 -4.56 1.94
CA ASP A 61 7.23 -4.86 3.27
C ASP A 61 6.60 -3.97 4.35
N GLN A 62 6.39 -2.68 4.08
CA GLN A 62 5.71 -1.77 5.02
C GLN A 62 4.25 -2.19 5.26
N ALA A 63 3.51 -2.56 4.22
CA ALA A 63 2.14 -3.05 4.35
C ALA A 63 2.08 -4.33 5.21
N ARG A 64 3.01 -5.26 4.97
CA ARG A 64 3.13 -6.49 5.77
C ARG A 64 3.42 -6.19 7.25
N ARG A 65 4.33 -5.25 7.55
CA ARG A 65 4.63 -4.82 8.92
C ARG A 65 3.41 -4.17 9.58
N GLY A 66 2.72 -3.28 8.87
CA GLY A 66 1.50 -2.65 9.35
C GLY A 66 0.41 -3.67 9.72
N TYR A 67 0.24 -4.72 8.89
CA TYR A 67 -0.69 -5.80 9.18
C TYR A 67 -0.34 -6.60 10.45
N LEU A 68 0.94 -6.89 10.67
CA LEU A 68 1.41 -7.58 11.88
C LEU A 68 1.17 -6.74 13.13
N LEU A 69 1.56 -5.45 13.10
CA LEU A 69 1.33 -4.53 14.20
C LEU A 69 -0.17 -4.39 14.52
N GLY A 70 -1.02 -4.28 13.49
CA GLY A 70 -2.47 -4.22 13.68
C GLY A 70 -3.05 -5.48 14.34
N GLN A 71 -2.49 -6.66 14.09
CA GLN A 71 -2.89 -7.88 14.80
C GLN A 71 -2.46 -7.88 16.26
N GLU A 72 -1.25 -7.41 16.57
CA GLU A 72 -0.76 -7.30 17.95
C GLU A 72 -1.64 -6.34 18.78
N ASP A 73 -2.01 -5.19 18.19
CA ASP A 73 -2.92 -4.23 18.79
C ASP A 73 -4.31 -4.83 19.03
N LEU A 74 -4.84 -5.57 18.04
CA LEU A 74 -6.14 -6.23 18.15
C LEU A 74 -6.16 -7.25 19.30
N VAL A 75 -5.13 -8.09 19.41
CA VAL A 75 -5.00 -9.07 20.49
C VAL A 75 -4.95 -8.37 21.84
N THR A 76 -4.23 -7.26 21.94
CA THR A 76 -4.11 -6.48 23.17
C THR A 76 -5.47 -5.89 23.60
N GLU A 77 -6.21 -5.29 22.67
CA GLU A 77 -7.55 -4.75 22.94
C GLU A 77 -8.56 -5.85 23.30
N LEU A 78 -8.51 -7.01 22.64
CA LEU A 78 -9.37 -8.14 22.98
C LEU A 78 -9.10 -8.67 24.40
N LYS A 79 -7.83 -8.80 24.81
CA LYS A 79 -7.45 -9.19 26.18
C LYS A 79 -7.98 -8.19 27.22
N LYS A 80 -7.85 -6.89 26.93
CA LYS A 80 -8.33 -5.81 27.79
C LYS A 80 -9.86 -5.77 27.91
N LYS A 81 -10.59 -6.14 26.86
CA LYS A 81 -12.06 -6.29 26.92
C LYS A 81 -12.48 -7.51 27.71
N ALA A 82 -11.81 -8.65 27.52
CA ALA A 82 -12.10 -9.88 28.25
C ALA A 82 -11.89 -9.71 29.78
N SER A 83 -10.84 -9.01 30.19
CA SER A 83 -10.56 -8.75 31.60
C SER A 83 -11.53 -7.78 32.28
N LYS A 84 -12.36 -7.04 31.53
CA LYS A 84 -13.41 -6.17 32.08
C LYS A 84 -14.76 -6.89 32.26
N ILE A 85 -14.91 -8.08 31.67
CA ILE A 85 -16.16 -8.86 31.70
C ILE A 85 -16.09 -9.97 32.76
N ALA A 86 -14.87 -10.38 33.15
CA ALA A 86 -14.60 -11.25 34.30
C ALA A 86 -14.61 -10.47 35.62
#